data_AF-A0A940CX62-F1
#
_entry.id   AF-A0A940CX62-F1
#
_cell.length_a   1.000
_cell.length_b   1.000
_cell.length_c   1.000
_cell.angle_alpha   90.00
_cell.angle_beta   90.00
_cell.angle_gamma   90.00
#
_symmetry.space_group_name_H-M   'P 1'
#
loop_
_entity.id
_entity.type
_entity.pdbx_description
1 polymer ?
#
loop_
_entity_poly.entity_id
_entity_poly.type
_entity_poly.pdbx_seq_one_letter_code
_entity_poly.pdbx_strand_id
1 'polypeptide(L)'
;MEKIKQHLQMLREMDLKPNFSELARIYGIDRRTVKKYWNGYQGKPKTRNKPSKLDKYFEKIATLISIKGFTIRAAYERLKDEEGGVI
;
A
#
# COMPACT_ATOMS: atom_id res chain seq x y z
N MET A 1 -14.46 -10.54 -1.84
CA MET A 1 -13.90 -10.02 -3.12
C MET A 1 -13.02 -11.04 -3.85
N GLU A 2 -12.32 -11.95 -3.16
CA GLU A 2 -11.51 -13.00 -3.81
C GLU A 2 -12.29 -13.83 -4.84
N LYS A 3 -13.46 -14.35 -4.44
CA LYS A 3 -14.29 -15.22 -5.28
C LYS A 3 -14.76 -14.57 -6.58
N ILE A 4 -15.17 -13.29 -6.54
CA ILE A 4 -15.62 -12.58 -7.75
C ILE A 4 -14.46 -12.25 -8.68
N LYS A 5 -13.26 -11.98 -8.14
CA LYS A 5 -12.05 -11.77 -8.95
C LYS A 5 -11.68 -13.03 -9.72
N GLN A 6 -11.68 -14.19 -9.05
CA GLN A 6 -11.39 -15.48 -9.69
C GLN A 6 -12.40 -15.80 -10.80
N HIS A 7 -13.70 -15.60 -10.55
CA HIS A 7 -14.73 -15.84 -11.57
C HIS A 7 -14.59 -14.87 -12.76
N LEU A 8 -14.31 -13.59 -12.52
CA LEU A 8 -14.04 -12.63 -13.59
C LEU A 8 -12.76 -12.98 -14.37
N GLN A 9 -11.75 -13.53 -13.71
CA GLN A 9 -10.52 -13.99 -14.36
C GLN A 9 -10.80 -15.19 -15.28
N MET A 10 -11.55 -16.19 -14.82
CA MET A 10 -11.97 -17.34 -15.65
C MET A 10 -12.76 -16.89 -16.89
N LEU A 11 -13.71 -15.97 -16.72
CA LEU A 11 -14.49 -15.43 -17.84
C LEU A 11 -13.61 -14.69 -18.86
N ARG A 12 -12.58 -13.99 -18.38
CA ARG A 12 -11.61 -13.30 -19.23
C ARG A 12 -10.72 -14.27 -20.00
N GLU A 13 -10.30 -15.36 -19.38
CA GLU A 13 -9.51 -16.42 -20.03
C GLU A 13 -10.31 -17.20 -21.08
N MET A 14 -11.62 -17.31 -20.90
CA MET A 14 -12.54 -17.92 -21.86
C MET A 14 -13.02 -16.97 -22.97
N ASP A 15 -12.55 -15.71 -23.00
CA ASP A 15 -13.02 -14.65 -23.89
C ASP A 15 -14.56 -14.41 -23.84
N LEU A 16 -15.18 -14.72 -22.71
CA LEU A 16 -16.62 -14.56 -22.49
C LEU A 16 -16.94 -13.21 -21.84
N LYS A 17 -17.94 -12.53 -22.40
CA LYS A 17 -18.44 -11.27 -21.83
C LYS A 17 -19.26 -11.55 -20.55
N PRO A 18 -18.88 -10.99 -19.39
CA PRO A 18 -19.60 -11.22 -18.14
C PRO A 18 -20.97 -10.54 -18.11
N ASN A 19 -21.97 -11.21 -17.53
CA ASN A 19 -23.20 -10.57 -17.09
C ASN A 19 -23.02 -9.92 -15.71
N PHE A 20 -22.67 -8.63 -15.69
CA PHE A 20 -22.39 -7.92 -14.44
C PHE A 20 -23.58 -7.88 -13.47
N SER A 21 -24.82 -7.85 -13.97
CA SER A 21 -26.02 -7.77 -13.11
C SER A 21 -26.32 -9.08 -12.42
N GLU A 22 -26.06 -10.21 -13.10
CA GLU A 22 -26.26 -11.54 -12.53
C GLU A 22 -25.17 -11.87 -11.53
N LEU A 23 -23.90 -11.59 -11.85
CA LEU A 23 -22.79 -11.70 -10.90
C LEU A 23 -23.03 -10.85 -9.65
N ALA A 24 -23.57 -9.64 -9.82
CA ALA A 24 -23.97 -8.78 -8.70
C ALA A 24 -25.01 -9.44 -7.77
N ARG A 25 -26.03 -10.12 -8.33
CA ARG A 25 -27.05 -10.84 -7.56
C ARG A 25 -26.47 -12.07 -6.85
N ILE A 26 -25.68 -12.87 -7.55
CA ILE A 26 -25.05 -14.10 -7.00
C ILE A 26 -24.15 -13.76 -5.81
N TYR A 27 -23.32 -12.72 -5.94
CA TYR A 27 -22.34 -12.36 -4.92
C TYR A 27 -22.84 -11.29 -3.93
N GLY A 28 -24.05 -10.75 -4.12
CA GLY A 28 -24.60 -9.69 -3.28
C GLY A 28 -23.80 -8.38 -3.32
N ILE A 29 -23.16 -8.07 -4.45
CA ILE A 29 -22.29 -6.89 -4.63
C ILE A 29 -22.91 -5.95 -5.66
N ASP A 30 -22.70 -4.63 -5.51
CA ASP A 30 -23.15 -3.66 -6.50
C ASP A 30 -22.56 -3.93 -7.91
N ARG A 31 -23.42 -3.88 -8.94
CA ARG A 31 -23.05 -4.09 -10.35
C ARG A 31 -21.86 -3.23 -10.79
N ARG A 32 -21.78 -1.96 -10.33
CA ARG A 32 -20.69 -1.04 -10.67
C ARG A 32 -19.37 -1.53 -10.10
N THR A 33 -19.39 -2.13 -8.91
CA THR A 33 -18.21 -2.78 -8.33
C THR A 33 -17.75 -3.94 -9.21
N VAL A 34 -18.64 -4.85 -9.62
CA VAL A 34 -18.29 -5.96 -10.52
C VAL A 34 -17.67 -5.45 -11.82
N LYS A 35 -18.32 -4.47 -12.46
CA LYS A 35 -17.81 -3.81 -13.68
C LYS A 35 -16.44 -3.15 -13.47
N LYS A 36 -16.25 -2.49 -12.32
CA LYS A 36 -14.98 -1.83 -11.95
C LYS A 36 -13.84 -2.83 -11.85
N TYR A 37 -14.07 -4.00 -11.24
CA TYR A 37 -13.07 -5.07 -11.16
C TYR A 37 -12.79 -5.70 -12.53
N TRP A 38 -13.81 -5.89 -13.37
CA TRP A 38 -13.61 -6.33 -14.76
C TRP A 38 -12.72 -5.37 -15.57
N ASN A 39 -12.85 -4.07 -15.34
CA ASN A 39 -12.05 -3.03 -16.00
C ASN A 39 -10.61 -2.91 -15.42
N GLY A 40 -10.17 -3.82 -14.54
CA GLY A 40 -8.80 -3.88 -14.05
C GLY A 40 -8.55 -3.22 -12.69
N TYR A 41 -9.59 -2.84 -11.96
CA TYR A 41 -9.40 -2.35 -10.59
C TYR A 41 -8.94 -3.47 -9.65
N GLN A 42 -7.78 -3.30 -9.02
CA GLN A 42 -7.21 -4.32 -8.14
C GLN A 42 -7.58 -4.15 -6.66
N GLY A 43 -8.12 -2.99 -6.29
CA GLY A 43 -8.38 -2.62 -4.90
C GLY A 43 -7.58 -1.39 -4.48
N LYS A 44 -7.87 -0.84 -3.31
CA LYS A 44 -6.97 0.12 -2.66
C LYS A 44 -5.81 -0.68 -2.04
N PRO A 45 -4.58 -0.17 -2.08
CA PRO A 45 -3.48 -0.79 -1.35
C PRO A 45 -3.84 -0.82 0.14
N LYS A 46 -3.49 -1.93 0.81
CA LYS A 46 -3.77 -2.12 2.24
C LYS A 46 -2.97 -1.14 3.10
N THR A 47 -1.76 -0.81 2.67
CA THR A 47 -0.87 0.14 3.31
C THR A 47 -0.74 1.39 2.45
N ARG A 48 -0.75 2.56 3.11
CA ARG A 48 -0.43 3.82 2.42
C ARG A 48 1.09 3.92 2.32
N ASN A 49 1.60 4.12 1.11
CA ASN A 49 2.98 4.53 0.93
C ASN A 49 3.11 6.01 1.35
N LYS A 50 3.44 6.24 2.62
CA LYS A 50 3.73 7.58 3.15
C LYS A 50 5.11 7.54 3.78
N PRO A 51 6.07 8.35 3.30
CA PRO A 51 7.39 8.42 3.90
C PRO A 51 7.29 9.01 5.32
N SER A 52 8.17 8.54 6.19
CA SER A 52 8.39 9.12 7.51
C SER A 52 9.07 10.48 7.38
N LYS A 53 8.90 11.35 8.39
CA LYS A 53 9.67 12.59 8.49
C LYS A 53 11.18 12.30 8.59
N LEU A 54 11.53 11.18 9.24
CA LEU A 54 12.90 10.77 9.50
C LEU A 54 13.60 10.15 8.28
N ASP A 55 12.86 9.76 7.24
CA ASP A 55 13.44 9.12 6.05
C ASP A 55 14.46 10.04 5.34
N LYS A 56 14.29 11.36 5.48
CA LYS A 56 15.24 12.37 4.99
C LYS A 56 16.63 12.27 5.62
N TYR A 57 16.72 11.74 6.84
CA TYR A 57 17.96 11.63 7.60
C TYR A 57 18.53 10.22 7.60
N PHE A 58 17.99 9.31 6.77
CA PHE A 58 18.38 7.90 6.77
C PHE A 58 19.90 7.71 6.66
N GLU A 59 20.54 8.39 5.71
CA GLU A 59 22.00 8.30 5.52
C GLU A 59 22.77 8.79 6.74
N LYS A 60 22.36 9.93 7.33
CA LYS A 60 22.99 10.48 8.54
C LYS A 60 22.83 9.54 9.74
N ILE A 61 21.64 8.99 9.95
CA ILE A 61 21.36 8.02 11.01
C ILE A 61 22.25 6.79 10.82
N ALA A 62 22.37 6.29 9.59
CA ALA A 62 23.20 5.13 9.28
C ALA A 62 24.69 5.40 9.57
N THR A 63 25.22 6.57 9.19
CA THR A 63 26.60 6.96 9.50
C THR A 63 26.85 7.03 11.00
N LEU A 64 25.94 7.66 11.75
CA LEU A 64 26.04 7.82 13.19
C LEU A 64 26.01 6.48 13.94
N ILE A 65 25.07 5.58 13.58
CA ILE A 65 24.93 4.26 14.21
C ILE A 65 26.11 3.33 13.87
N SER A 66 26.77 3.53 12.73
CA SER A 66 27.95 2.74 12.34
C SER A 66 29.13 2.91 13.32
N ILE A 67 29.15 3.99 14.09
CA ILE A 67 30.19 4.24 15.11
C ILE A 67 29.93 3.34 16.33
N LYS A 68 30.94 2.53 16.70
CA LYS A 68 30.84 1.60 17.83
C LYS A 68 30.60 2.37 19.14
N GLY A 69 29.52 2.03 19.84
CA GLY A 69 29.10 2.69 21.09
C GLY A 69 28.07 3.81 20.89
N PHE A 70 27.67 4.09 19.65
CA PHE A 70 26.64 5.09 19.37
C PHE A 70 25.24 4.50 19.59
N THR A 71 24.40 5.23 20.33
CA THR A 71 23.02 4.79 20.62
C THR A 71 22.02 5.46 19.68
N ILE A 72 20.89 4.80 19.43
CA ILE A 72 19.78 5.35 18.62
C ILE A 72 19.28 6.67 19.22
N ARG A 73 19.25 6.76 20.56
CA ARG A 73 18.86 7.98 21.27
C ARG A 73 19.83 9.13 21.01
N ALA A 74 21.13 8.87 21.09
CA ALA A 74 22.14 9.87 20.76
C ALA A 74 22.02 10.35 19.29
N ALA A 75 21.67 9.45 18.37
CA ALA A 75 21.40 9.81 16.97
C ALA A 75 20.26 10.81 16.85
N TYR A 76 19.15 10.53 17.54
CA TYR A 76 17.96 11.36 17.52
C TYR A 76 18.20 12.72 18.17
N GLU A 77 18.82 12.75 19.36
CA GLU A 77 19.14 14.00 20.07
C GLU A 77 20.07 14.87 19.22
N ARG A 78 21.09 14.27 18.60
CA ARG A 78 22.01 14.99 17.71
C ARG A 78 21.31 15.60 16.51
N LEU A 79 20.43 14.85 15.85
CA LEU A 79 19.64 15.37 14.73
C LEU A 79 18.73 16.50 15.21
N LYS A 80 18.10 16.35 16.37
CA LYS A 80 17.15 17.32 16.93
C LYS A 80 17.83 18.66 17.24
N ASP A 81 19.06 18.63 17.73
CA ASP A 81 19.87 19.82 17.97
C ASP A 81 20.24 20.54 16.66
N GLU A 82 20.53 19.79 15.59
CA GLU A 82 20.88 20.36 14.28
C GLU A 82 19.68 21.05 13.58
N GLU A 83 18.46 20.55 13.79
CA GLU A 83 17.22 21.08 13.18
C GLU A 83 16.53 22.17 14.03
N GLY A 84 17.12 22.58 15.16
CA GLY A 84 16.56 23.63 16.01
C GLY A 84 15.39 23.17 16.90
N GLY A 85 15.32 21.88 17.23
CA GLY A 85 14.52 21.38 18.33
C GLY A 85 13.35 20.45 17.98
N VAL A 86 12.95 20.29 16.71
CA VAL A 86 11.87 19.36 16.33
C VAL A 86 12.11 18.70 14.97
N ILE A 87 12.00 17.37 14.93
CA ILE A 87 12.05 16.53 13.72
C ILE A 87 10.87 15.56 13.70
#